data_AF-A0A7C1W101-F1
#
_entry.id   AF-A0A7C1W101-F1
#
_cell.length_a   1.000
_cell.length_b   1.000
_cell.length_c   1.000
_cell.angle_alpha   90.00
_cell.angle_beta   90.00
_cell.angle_gamma   90.00
#
_symmetry.space_group_name_H-M   'P 1'
#
loop_
_entity.id
_entity.type
_entity.pdbx_description
1 polymer ?
#
loop_
_entity_poly.entity_id
_entity_poly.type
_entity_poly.pdbx_seq_one_letter_code
_entity_poly.pdbx_strand_id
1 'polypeptide(L)' 'MVEVLKGNLSQINVIDLLSLLTKAKHSGRLSLKTDKEQGFVFLNRGEIYAANFEE' A
#
# COMPACT_ATOMS: atom_id res chain seq x y z
N MET A 1 -7.67 5.56 -12.26
CA MET A 1 -6.31 5.49 -12.82
C MET A 1 -5.46 4.74 -11.81
N VAL A 2 -4.74 3.69 -12.21
CA VAL A 2 -3.84 2.96 -11.30
C VAL A 2 -2.45 3.53 -11.50
N GLU A 3 -1.89 4.14 -10.46
CA GLU A 3 -0.50 4.60 -10.49
C GLU A 3 0.40 3.44 -10.10
N VAL A 4 1.28 3.03 -11.03
CA VAL A 4 2.27 1.97 -10.79
C VAL A 4 3.57 2.65 -10.39
N LEU A 5 4.00 2.41 -9.16
CA LEU A 5 5.32 2.84 -8.67
C LEU A 5 6.40 2.12 -9.48
N LYS A 6 7.38 2.88 -9.98
CA LYS A 6 8.51 2.37 -10.78
C LYS A 6 9.82 2.59 -10.02
N GLY A 7 10.73 1.61 -10.07
CA GLY A 7 12.03 1.67 -9.41
C GLY A 7 12.43 0.34 -8.79
N ASN A 8 13.51 0.32 -8.01
CA ASN A 8 13.91 -0.86 -7.25
C ASN A 8 13.06 -0.99 -5.98
N LEU A 9 11.84 -1.52 -6.13
CA LEU A 9 10.88 -1.67 -5.04
C LEU A 9 11.41 -2.53 -3.88
N SER A 10 12.40 -3.40 -4.10
CA SER A 10 13.05 -4.18 -3.04
C SER A 10 13.80 -3.33 -2.01
N GLN A 11 14.09 -2.06 -2.32
CA GLN A 11 14.74 -1.12 -1.42
C GLN A 11 13.75 -0.28 -0.59
N ILE A 12 12.47 -0.30 -0.96
CA ILE A 12 11.44 0.49 -0.27
C ILE A 12 10.81 -0.39 0.80
N ASN A 13 11.04 -0.04 2.07
CA ASN A 13 10.34 -0.66 3.19
C ASN A 13 8.84 -0.34 3.09
N VAL A 14 7.98 -1.35 3.30
CA VAL A 14 6.52 -1.19 3.35
C VAL A 14 6.07 -0.10 4.33
N ILE A 15 6.74 0.04 5.48
CA ILE A 15 6.43 1.07 6.48
C ILE A 15 6.69 2.47 5.90
N ASP A 16 7.80 2.65 5.19
CA ASP A 16 8.14 3.93 4.57
C ASP A 16 7.15 4.28 3.45
N LEU A 17 6.76 3.29 2.65
CA LEU A 17 5.73 3.45 1.62
C LEU A 17 4.40 3.90 2.24
N LEU A 18 3.94 3.24 3.31
CA LEU A 18 2.70 3.62 4.00
C LEU A 18 2.81 5.04 4.59
N SER A 19 3.96 5.37 5.19
CA SER A 19 4.23 6.73 5.70
C SER A 19 4.12 7.79 4.61
N LEU A 20 4.67 7.51 3.42
CA LEU A 20 4.56 8.40 2.25
C LEU A 20 3.11 8.56 1.78
N LEU A 21 2.37 7.46 1.64
CA LEU A 21 0.97 7.48 1.19
C LEU A 21 0.08 8.24 2.18
N THR A 22 0.31 8.07 3.48
CA THR A 22 -0.38 8.81 4.55
C THR A 22 -0.06 10.30 4.49
N LYS A 23 1.22 10.68 4.41
CA LYS A 23 1.64 12.10 4.33
C LYS A 23 1.13 12.79 3.07
N ALA A 24 1.08 12.08 1.95
CA ALA A 24 0.53 12.58 0.68
C ALA A 24 -1.00 12.66 0.68
N LYS A 25 -1.69 12.26 1.77
CA LYS A 25 -3.15 12.19 1.87
C LYS A 25 -3.77 11.35 0.75
N HIS A 26 -3.09 10.29 0.34
CA HIS A 26 -3.53 9.44 -0.74
C HIS A 26 -4.84 8.72 -0.35
N SER A 27 -5.73 8.52 -1.33
CA SER A 27 -6.93 7.68 -1.18
C SER A 27 -6.86 6.53 -2.18
N GLY A 28 -7.23 5.33 -1.77
CA GLY A 28 -7.17 4.15 -2.63
C GLY A 28 -6.90 2.87 -1.85
N ARG A 29 -6.45 1.84 -2.57
CA ARG A 29 -6.03 0.57 -1.98
C ARG A 29 -4.60 0.25 -2.37
N LEU A 30 -3.79 -0.16 -1.40
CA LEU A 30 -2.50 -0.79 -1.63
C LEU A 30 -2.73 -2.30 -1.63
N SER A 31 -2.42 -2.97 -2.75
CA SER A 31 -2.41 -4.43 -2.82
C SER A 31 -0.99 -4.92 -2.57
N LEU A 32 -0.85 -5.81 -1.59
CA LEU A 32 0.40 -6.46 -1.23
C LEU A 32 0.27 -7.93 -1.63
N LYS A 33 1.21 -8.41 -2.43
CA LYS A 33 1.23 -9.80 -2.87
C LYS A 33 2.61 -10.39 -2.65
N THR A 34 2.65 -11.53 -1.99
CA THR A 34 3.82 -12.40 -1.91
C THR A 34 3.53 -13.69 -2.67
N ASP A 35 4.48 -14.60 -2.73
CA ASP A 35 4.27 -15.92 -3.34
C ASP A 35 3.26 -16.79 -2.57
N LYS A 36 2.98 -16.46 -1.31
CA LYS A 36 2.13 -17.25 -0.40
C LYS A 36 0.82 -16.58 -0.03
N GLU A 37 0.78 -15.25 -0.02
CA GLU A 37 -0.30 -14.48 0.58
C GLU A 37 -0.60 -13.23 -0.23
N GLN A 38 -1.85 -12.79 -0.19
CA GLN A 38 -2.29 -11.52 -0.72
C GLN A 38 -3.04 -10.73 0.35
N GLY A 39 -2.82 -9.43 0.40
CA GLY A 39 -3.50 -8.54 1.32
C GLY A 39 -3.80 -7.19 0.71
N PHE A 40 -4.70 -6.46 1.36
CA PHE A 40 -5.04 -5.10 0.98
C PHE A 40 -5.01 -4.17 2.18
N VAL A 41 -4.55 -2.95 1.94
CA VAL A 41 -4.64 -1.82 2.87
C VAL A 41 -5.46 -0.73 2.19
N PHE A 42 -6.49 -0.24 2.88
CA PHE A 42 -7.38 0.78 2.34
C PHE A 42 -7.12 2.12 3.02
N LEU A 43 -6.92 3.14 2.18
CA LEU A 43 -6.62 4.51 2.60
C LEU A 43 -7.71 5.47 2.12
N ASN A 44 -8.10 6.38 3.00
CA ASN A 44 -8.97 7.52 2.68
C ASN A 44 -8.31 8.81 3.20
N ARG A 45 -7.89 9.69 2.28
CA ARG A 45 -7.21 10.96 2.59
C ARG A 45 -6.00 10.81 3.55
N GLY A 46 -5.26 9.71 3.40
CA GLY A 46 -4.12 9.36 4.25
C GLY A 46 -4.46 8.58 5.52
N GLU A 47 -5.74 8.40 5.85
CA GLU A 47 -6.16 7.56 6.97
C GLU A 47 -6.31 6.10 6.52
N ILE A 48 -5.64 5.19 7.21
CA ILE A 48 -5.84 3.76 7.03
C ILE A 48 -7.10 3.37 7.82
N TYR A 49 -8.12 2.90 7.12
CA TYR A 49 -9.42 2.55 7.74
C TYR A 49 -9.74 1.06 7.71
N ALA A 50 -9.03 0.27 6.89
CA ALA A 50 -9.17 -1.17 6.85
C ALA A 50 -7.89 -1.83 6.34
N ALA A 51 -7.62 -3.05 6.82
CA ALA A 51 -6.61 -3.95 6.28
C ALA A 51 -7.10 -5.39 6.40
N ASN A 52 -6.87 -6.19 5.37
CA ASN A 52 -7.29 -7.59 5.33
C ASN A 52 -6.28 -8.45 4.56
N PHE A 53 -6.26 -9.73 4.91
CA PHE A 53 -5.51 -10.78 4.24
C PHE A 53 -6.52 -11.70 3.56
N GLU A 54 -6.29 -12.03 2.30
CA GLU A 54 -6.97 -13.16 1.64
C GLU A 54 -6.07 -14.38 1.87
N GLU A 55 -6.60 -15.39 2.58
CA GLU A 55 -6.01 -16.75 2.67
C GLU A 55 -6.07 -17.48 1.32
#